data_AF-A0A976LLQ2-F1
#
_entry.id   AF-A0A976LLQ2-F1
#
_cell.length_a   1.000
_cell.length_b   1.000
_cell.length_c   1.000
_cell.angle_alpha   90.00
_cell.angle_beta   90.00
_cell.angle_gamma   90.00
#
_symmetry.space_group_name_H-M   'P 1'
#
loop_
_entity.id
_entity.type
_entity.pdbx_description
1 polymer ?
#
loop_
_entity_poly.entity_id
_entity_poly.type
_entity_poly.pdbx_seq_one_letter_code
_entity_poly.pdbx_strand_id
1 'polypeptide(L)'
;MDLTSQALNLVDTTTFLRWVRLHDRVQSSEMPPKDSPRPGAEEIKPVLEWLSQTLSAEELQWREKNGRSVVRRMNRTEFENTLRDLLDVPWLEVQESLPDDGRADGYTKTAAALDVSPVLLAKYAEAIDKALDAAVAKWSVPPEVERRTLYANQQYDYKVLMGGGDAVMLTPDMKYDESRFPMPSATNADGNYPADKWSFGGKYKGLGEAEKDGVFKEGSTVGMTRTFGESFGGRFNFAPVHPGRYKIGVSAWSYWWDKGEVKPSPRSGSVGVYCGSRLLGFVDAPSMKPTYSELNVDIEPTEENPLRAAGASFLDAHVYFSQGQIKAYSGAGVAIDTMVVIGPLYDEWPPISHRRLFGSMPIVPFTKLPPEVPKPDRPNTFRQARGAINGPGRLVPGATVSDDPAGDARILLATFLPRAFRRPVSDAEVQRYAVIADARGKEGASFEDAMLESYRTALLSPDFLFLNEPTGMLDGYALATRLSYLLWNSCPDDALLAAAKAGTLNDPQGLRAAADRLLGDPKANRFYQDFPDQWLDLRDFDLTSPDKQLYPEFQPYLEDAMRREPREFFKFAVRDRLPVSHLLSTPINIVSQRLA
;
A
#
# COMPACT_ATOMS: atom_id res chain seq x y z
N MET A 1 22.08 -43.36 -5.36
CA MET A 1 20.71 -43.89 -5.22
C MET A 1 20.59 -45.05 -6.20
N ASP A 2 20.17 -46.22 -5.73
CA ASP A 2 19.89 -47.36 -6.61
C ASP A 2 18.48 -47.20 -7.19
N LEU A 3 18.37 -47.21 -8.52
CA LEU A 3 17.11 -47.02 -9.24
C LEU A 3 16.35 -48.32 -9.43
N THR A 4 17.02 -49.46 -9.30
CA THR A 4 16.38 -50.77 -9.43
C THR A 4 15.54 -51.13 -8.20
N SER A 5 15.78 -50.46 -7.07
CA SER A 5 15.03 -50.65 -5.83
C SER A 5 13.90 -49.63 -5.63
N GLN A 6 13.66 -48.72 -6.59
CA GLN A 6 12.63 -47.68 -6.48
C GLN A 6 11.36 -48.11 -7.23
N ALA A 7 10.23 -48.15 -6.53
CA ALA A 7 8.95 -48.33 -7.18
C ALA A 7 8.56 -47.05 -7.96
N LEU A 8 8.08 -47.21 -9.19
CA LEU A 8 7.52 -46.12 -10.01
C LEU A 8 6.06 -45.83 -9.59
N ASN A 9 5.80 -45.67 -8.30
CA ASN A 9 4.47 -45.29 -7.81
C ASN A 9 4.30 -43.78 -7.90
N LEU A 10 4.00 -43.28 -9.10
CA LEU A 10 3.89 -41.84 -9.37
C LEU A 10 2.63 -41.20 -8.78
N VAL A 11 1.69 -42.02 -8.26
CA VAL A 11 0.51 -41.54 -7.51
C VAL A 11 0.91 -40.94 -6.16
N ASP A 12 1.99 -41.43 -5.54
CA ASP A 12 2.53 -40.89 -4.29
C ASP A 12 3.37 -39.63 -4.57
N THR A 13 2.96 -38.49 -4.01
CA THR A 13 3.62 -37.18 -4.23
C THR A 13 5.11 -37.20 -3.90
N THR A 14 5.51 -37.92 -2.84
CA THR A 14 6.92 -37.99 -2.43
C THR A 14 7.76 -38.73 -3.47
N THR A 15 7.23 -39.84 -3.98
CA THR A 15 7.84 -40.65 -5.03
C THR A 15 7.87 -39.88 -6.35
N PHE A 16 6.77 -39.22 -6.72
CA PHE A 16 6.71 -38.36 -7.91
C PHE A 16 7.80 -37.29 -7.90
N LEU A 17 7.88 -36.47 -6.83
CA LEU A 17 8.89 -35.41 -6.71
C LEU A 17 10.32 -35.95 -6.73
N ARG A 18 10.54 -37.17 -6.23
CA ARG A 18 11.84 -37.84 -6.32
C ARG A 18 12.21 -38.18 -7.76
N TRP A 19 11.27 -38.70 -8.55
CA TRP A 19 11.48 -39.00 -9.97
C TRP A 19 11.65 -37.75 -10.83
N VAL A 20 10.98 -36.64 -10.52
CA VAL A 20 11.24 -35.32 -11.14
C VAL A 20 12.67 -34.86 -10.87
N ARG A 21 13.10 -34.84 -9.60
CA ARG A 21 14.49 -34.50 -9.25
C ARG A 21 15.51 -35.40 -9.94
N LEU A 22 15.18 -36.67 -10.12
CA LEU A 22 16.04 -37.61 -10.81
C LEU A 22 16.17 -37.27 -12.30
N HIS A 23 15.04 -37.05 -12.97
CA HIS A 23 15.01 -36.58 -14.35
C HIS A 23 15.93 -35.36 -14.52
N ASP A 24 15.74 -34.34 -13.68
CA ASP A 24 16.49 -33.08 -13.77
C ASP A 24 17.99 -33.27 -13.56
N ARG A 25 18.38 -34.15 -12.62
CA ARG A 25 19.80 -34.47 -12.35
C ARG A 25 20.47 -35.31 -13.42
N VAL A 26 19.74 -36.21 -14.08
CA VAL A 26 20.25 -36.96 -15.22
C VAL A 26 20.39 -36.02 -16.42
N GLN A 27 19.42 -35.14 -16.64
CA GLN A 27 19.46 -34.11 -17.67
C GLN A 27 20.63 -33.13 -17.46
N SER A 28 20.91 -32.71 -16.23
CA SER A 28 22.05 -31.83 -15.89
C SER A 28 23.40 -32.56 -15.85
N SER A 29 23.44 -33.87 -16.14
CA SER A 29 24.66 -34.71 -16.07
C SER A 29 25.30 -34.79 -14.67
N GLU A 30 24.53 -34.49 -13.62
CA GLU A 30 24.90 -34.69 -12.22
C GLU A 30 24.80 -36.16 -11.80
N MET A 31 23.90 -36.92 -12.44
CA MET A 31 23.73 -38.36 -12.23
C MET A 31 23.96 -39.15 -13.53
N PRO A 32 24.68 -40.29 -13.48
CA PRO A 32 25.42 -40.84 -12.33
C PRO A 32 26.63 -39.99 -11.89
N PRO A 33 27.14 -40.10 -10.64
CA PRO A 33 28.34 -39.39 -10.18
C PRO A 33 29.55 -39.61 -11.10
N LYS A 34 30.54 -38.70 -11.05
CA LYS A 34 31.72 -38.78 -11.93
C LYS A 34 32.50 -40.10 -11.80
N ASP A 35 32.48 -40.69 -10.61
CA ASP A 35 33.23 -41.92 -10.29
C ASP A 35 32.45 -43.21 -10.61
N SER A 36 31.28 -43.09 -11.26
CA SER A 36 30.44 -44.23 -11.64
C SER A 36 30.33 -44.35 -13.16
N PRO A 37 30.13 -45.56 -13.72
CA PRO A 37 29.89 -45.74 -15.15
C PRO A 37 28.69 -44.90 -15.59
N ARG A 38 28.90 -44.02 -16.57
CA ARG A 38 27.86 -43.16 -17.15
C ARG A 38 27.38 -43.77 -18.47
N PRO A 39 26.07 -43.98 -18.65
CA PRO A 39 25.52 -44.40 -19.95
C PRO A 39 25.82 -43.36 -21.03
N GLY A 40 25.85 -43.79 -22.30
CA GLY A 40 26.05 -42.88 -23.43
C GLY A 40 24.88 -41.91 -23.60
N ALA A 41 25.11 -40.74 -24.21
CA ALA A 41 24.03 -39.77 -24.48
C ALA A 41 22.87 -40.37 -25.30
N GLU A 42 23.19 -41.27 -26.23
CA GLU A 42 22.23 -42.04 -27.05
C GLU A 42 21.36 -43.00 -26.22
N GLU A 43 21.83 -43.45 -25.05
CA GLU A 43 21.08 -44.32 -24.14
C GLU A 43 20.27 -43.51 -23.13
N ILE A 44 20.78 -42.35 -22.69
CA ILE A 44 20.13 -41.47 -21.72
C ILE A 44 18.90 -40.78 -22.33
N LYS A 45 19.02 -40.31 -23.57
CA LYS A 45 17.98 -39.50 -24.21
C LYS A 45 16.61 -40.20 -24.26
N PRO A 46 16.48 -41.46 -24.72
CA PRO A 46 15.18 -42.17 -24.70
C PRO A 46 14.61 -42.35 -23.30
N VAL A 47 15.47 -42.53 -22.28
CA VAL A 47 15.03 -42.68 -20.88
C VAL A 47 14.48 -41.36 -20.34
N LEU A 48 15.14 -40.24 -20.62
CA LEU A 48 14.66 -38.91 -20.24
C LEU A 48 13.34 -38.57 -20.94
N GLU A 49 13.22 -38.87 -22.23
CA GLU A 49 11.97 -38.66 -22.98
C GLU A 49 10.83 -39.51 -22.42
N TRP A 50 11.07 -40.80 -22.17
CA TRP A 50 10.07 -41.68 -21.55
C TRP A 50 9.67 -41.18 -20.15
N LEU A 51 10.65 -40.83 -19.30
CA LEU A 51 10.37 -40.37 -17.94
C LEU A 51 9.63 -39.04 -17.94
N SER A 52 10.01 -38.10 -18.82
CA SER A 52 9.32 -36.82 -19.02
C SER A 52 7.87 -37.03 -19.44
N GLN A 53 7.61 -37.90 -20.42
CA GLN A 53 6.25 -38.24 -20.86
C GLN A 53 5.44 -38.91 -19.75
N THR A 54 6.03 -39.85 -19.02
CA THR A 54 5.36 -40.58 -17.94
C THR A 54 4.99 -39.67 -16.78
N LEU A 55 5.93 -38.82 -16.34
CA LEU A 55 5.68 -37.83 -15.29
C LEU A 55 4.62 -36.81 -15.73
N SER A 56 4.69 -36.35 -16.98
CA SER A 56 3.71 -35.39 -17.53
C SER A 56 2.31 -36.00 -17.62
N ALA A 57 2.20 -37.27 -18.03
CA ALA A 57 0.92 -37.97 -18.13
C ALA A 57 0.28 -38.19 -16.75
N GLU A 58 1.07 -38.61 -15.75
CA GLU A 58 0.58 -38.76 -14.38
C GLU A 58 0.14 -37.41 -13.80
N GLU A 59 0.93 -36.36 -14.00
CA GLU A 59 0.58 -35.02 -13.55
C GLU A 59 -0.72 -34.52 -14.18
N LEU A 60 -0.91 -34.76 -15.49
CA LEU A 60 -2.16 -34.41 -16.19
C LEU A 60 -3.36 -35.18 -15.61
N GLN A 61 -3.24 -36.49 -15.38
CA GLN A 61 -4.32 -37.28 -14.76
C GLN A 61 -4.62 -36.82 -13.34
N TRP A 62 -3.58 -36.52 -12.55
CA TRP A 62 -3.74 -35.99 -11.21
C TRP A 62 -4.47 -34.63 -11.24
N ARG A 63 -4.12 -33.75 -12.18
CA ARG A 63 -4.77 -32.43 -12.37
C ARG A 63 -6.21 -32.56 -12.86
N GLU A 64 -6.51 -33.52 -13.71
CA GLU A 64 -7.89 -33.81 -14.13
C GLU A 64 -8.76 -34.25 -12.95
N LYS A 65 -8.21 -35.09 -12.07
CA LYS A 65 -8.94 -35.62 -10.91
C LYS A 65 -9.04 -34.63 -9.75
N ASN A 66 -7.96 -33.91 -9.45
CA ASN A 66 -7.82 -33.12 -8.23
C ASN A 66 -7.82 -31.60 -8.48
N GLY A 67 -7.80 -31.17 -9.75
CA GLY A 67 -7.65 -29.76 -10.12
C GLY A 67 -6.19 -29.29 -10.13
N ARG A 68 -5.98 -28.07 -10.62
CA ARG A 68 -4.65 -27.44 -10.70
C ARG A 68 -4.21 -26.76 -9.40
N SER A 69 -5.17 -26.43 -8.53
CA SER A 69 -4.92 -25.82 -7.23
C SER A 69 -5.87 -26.38 -6.20
N VAL A 70 -5.41 -26.48 -4.96
CA VAL A 70 -6.27 -26.76 -3.81
C VAL A 70 -7.02 -25.48 -3.44
N VAL A 71 -8.27 -25.61 -3.01
CA VAL A 71 -9.05 -24.49 -2.47
C VAL A 71 -8.25 -23.79 -1.37
N ARG A 72 -8.13 -22.47 -1.48
CA ARG A 72 -7.47 -21.64 -0.47
C ARG A 72 -8.26 -20.38 -0.21
N ARG A 73 -8.14 -19.83 1.00
CA ARG A 73 -8.59 -18.46 1.24
C ARG A 73 -7.67 -17.44 0.59
N MET A 74 -8.16 -16.23 0.42
CA MET A 74 -7.30 -15.07 0.18
C MET A 74 -6.39 -14.86 1.40
N ASN A 75 -5.16 -14.42 1.14
CA ASN A 75 -4.28 -13.92 2.18
C ASN A 75 -4.68 -12.48 2.57
N ARG A 76 -4.13 -11.92 3.66
CA ARG A 76 -4.53 -10.60 4.19
C ARG A 76 -4.37 -9.46 3.18
N THR A 77 -3.31 -9.51 2.37
CA THR A 77 -3.02 -8.52 1.32
C THR A 77 -3.98 -8.65 0.14
N GLU A 78 -4.27 -9.88 -0.31
CA GLU A 78 -5.26 -10.17 -1.35
C GLU A 78 -6.67 -9.76 -0.91
N PHE A 79 -7.02 -10.00 0.35
CA PHE A 79 -8.31 -9.62 0.93
C PHE A 79 -8.51 -8.10 0.95
N GLU A 80 -7.54 -7.34 1.48
CA GLU A 80 -7.59 -5.88 1.48
C GLU A 80 -7.69 -5.32 0.05
N ASN A 81 -6.83 -5.77 -0.87
CA ASN A 81 -6.86 -5.31 -2.25
C ASN A 81 -8.16 -5.66 -2.96
N THR A 82 -8.72 -6.84 -2.67
CA THR A 82 -10.03 -7.27 -3.18
C THR A 82 -11.14 -6.33 -2.67
N LEU A 83 -11.14 -5.95 -1.39
CA LEU A 83 -12.11 -4.99 -0.87
C LEU A 83 -11.93 -3.60 -1.50
N ARG A 84 -10.69 -3.10 -1.59
CA ARG A 84 -10.37 -1.83 -2.26
C ARG A 84 -10.93 -1.79 -3.68
N ASP A 85 -10.67 -2.84 -4.46
CA ASP A 85 -11.04 -2.89 -5.87
C ASP A 85 -12.50 -3.29 -6.09
N LEU A 86 -13.15 -4.02 -5.17
CA LEU A 86 -14.56 -4.37 -5.23
C LEU A 86 -15.43 -3.17 -4.83
N LEU A 87 -15.03 -2.42 -3.82
CA LEU A 87 -15.79 -1.31 -3.25
C LEU A 87 -15.32 0.07 -3.69
N ASP A 88 -14.26 0.18 -4.50
CA ASP A 88 -13.70 1.46 -4.98
C ASP A 88 -13.20 2.38 -3.85
N VAL A 89 -12.55 1.79 -2.87
CA VAL A 89 -12.04 2.49 -1.67
C VAL A 89 -10.52 2.33 -1.58
N PRO A 90 -9.73 2.91 -2.52
CA PRO A 90 -8.28 2.67 -2.60
C PRO A 90 -7.50 3.07 -1.33
N TRP A 91 -8.06 3.96 -0.51
CA TRP A 91 -7.50 4.38 0.77
C TRP A 91 -7.72 3.40 1.93
N LEU A 92 -8.55 2.36 1.78
CA LEU A 92 -8.90 1.44 2.86
C LEU A 92 -7.66 0.75 3.45
N GLU A 93 -7.49 0.80 4.77
CA GLU A 93 -6.43 0.08 5.49
C GLU A 93 -7.03 -0.92 6.49
N VAL A 94 -6.97 -2.21 6.16
CA VAL A 94 -7.49 -3.31 6.98
C VAL A 94 -6.53 -4.49 7.12
N GLN A 95 -5.46 -4.53 6.33
CA GLN A 95 -4.49 -5.64 6.34
C GLN A 95 -3.94 -5.92 7.75
N GLU A 96 -3.52 -4.89 8.46
CA GLU A 96 -2.93 -5.01 9.81
C GLU A 96 -3.97 -5.28 10.91
N SER A 97 -5.26 -5.25 10.59
CA SER A 97 -6.32 -5.70 11.51
C SER A 97 -6.51 -7.23 11.49
N LEU A 98 -5.95 -7.90 10.48
CA LEU A 98 -6.00 -9.35 10.32
C LEU A 98 -4.73 -9.99 10.92
N PRO A 99 -4.85 -11.19 11.53
CA PRO A 99 -3.69 -11.98 11.92
C PRO A 99 -2.76 -12.24 10.73
N ASP A 100 -1.46 -12.41 11.02
CA ASP A 100 -0.49 -12.81 10.01
C ASP A 100 -0.82 -14.17 9.39
N ASP A 101 -0.57 -14.29 8.09
CA ASP A 101 -0.74 -15.53 7.34
C ASP A 101 0.45 -16.48 7.55
N GLY A 102 0.14 -17.78 7.60
CA GLY A 102 1.17 -18.81 7.53
C GLY A 102 1.92 -18.78 6.19
N ARG A 103 3.13 -19.34 6.19
CA ARG A 103 4.02 -19.40 5.03
C ARG A 103 4.39 -20.85 4.70
N ALA A 104 4.49 -21.16 3.42
CA ALA A 104 5.15 -22.36 2.93
C ALA A 104 6.11 -21.97 1.80
N ASP A 105 7.36 -22.43 1.89
CA ASP A 105 8.43 -22.15 0.92
C ASP A 105 8.63 -20.64 0.63
N GLY A 106 8.41 -19.77 1.63
CA GLY A 106 8.50 -18.30 1.50
C GLY A 106 7.21 -17.61 1.04
N TYR A 107 6.20 -18.38 0.60
CA TYR A 107 4.97 -17.84 0.02
C TYR A 107 3.79 -17.82 1.01
N THR A 108 2.96 -16.79 0.93
CA THR A 108 1.71 -16.63 1.68
C THR A 108 0.46 -16.89 0.83
N LYS A 109 0.63 -17.49 -0.36
CA LYS A 109 -0.45 -17.80 -1.32
C LYS A 109 -0.67 -19.29 -1.50
N THR A 110 -0.10 -20.10 -0.61
CA THR A 110 -0.16 -21.55 -0.65
C THR A 110 -1.27 -22.07 0.27
N ALA A 111 -2.15 -22.93 -0.26
CA ALA A 111 -3.26 -23.51 0.49
C ALA A 111 -2.81 -24.18 1.80
N ALA A 112 -1.66 -24.86 1.78
CA ALA A 112 -1.10 -25.59 2.93
C ALA A 112 -0.74 -24.72 4.14
N ALA A 113 -0.68 -23.39 3.99
CA ALA A 113 -0.29 -22.46 5.05
C ALA A 113 -1.40 -21.46 5.42
N LEU A 114 -2.59 -21.58 4.81
CA LEU A 114 -3.68 -20.62 4.97
C LEU A 114 -4.85 -21.24 5.74
N ASP A 115 -4.61 -21.49 7.01
CA ASP A 115 -5.63 -22.02 7.94
C ASP A 115 -6.72 -20.98 8.23
N VAL A 116 -7.88 -21.47 8.68
CA VAL A 116 -9.01 -20.65 9.15
C VAL A 116 -9.22 -20.88 10.63
N SER A 117 -9.27 -19.80 11.39
CA SER A 117 -9.62 -19.82 12.80
C SER A 117 -10.89 -19.00 13.07
N PRO A 118 -11.63 -19.29 14.15
CA PRO A 118 -12.77 -18.45 14.54
C PRO A 118 -12.40 -16.99 14.78
N VAL A 119 -11.19 -16.74 15.29
CA VAL A 119 -10.64 -15.38 15.49
C VAL A 119 -10.47 -14.66 14.15
N LEU A 120 -9.95 -15.36 13.13
CA LEU A 120 -9.79 -14.79 11.80
C LEU A 120 -11.14 -14.42 11.17
N LEU A 121 -12.18 -15.25 11.34
CA LEU A 121 -13.52 -14.94 10.83
C LEU A 121 -14.11 -13.69 11.50
N ALA A 122 -13.92 -13.52 12.81
CA ALA A 122 -14.33 -12.31 13.52
C ALA A 122 -13.58 -11.07 12.98
N LYS A 123 -12.28 -11.19 12.73
CA LYS A 123 -11.47 -10.11 12.14
C LYS A 123 -11.84 -9.77 10.71
N TYR A 124 -12.22 -10.76 9.89
CA TYR A 124 -12.81 -10.48 8.57
C TYR A 124 -14.09 -9.67 8.68
N ALA A 125 -14.96 -9.99 9.64
CA ALA A 125 -16.20 -9.27 9.82
C ALA A 125 -15.95 -7.80 10.21
N GLU A 126 -15.05 -7.55 11.16
CA GLU A 126 -14.61 -6.18 11.54
C GLU A 126 -14.04 -5.41 10.34
N ALA A 127 -13.17 -6.05 9.55
CA ALA A 127 -12.56 -5.45 8.37
C ALA A 127 -13.59 -5.15 7.26
N ILE A 128 -14.55 -6.05 7.04
CA ILE A 128 -15.65 -5.85 6.08
C ILE A 128 -16.55 -4.70 6.53
N ASP A 129 -16.88 -4.62 7.81
CA ASP A 129 -17.70 -3.54 8.36
C ASP A 129 -17.01 -2.18 8.14
N LYS A 130 -15.69 -2.10 8.40
CA LYS A 130 -14.89 -0.90 8.09
C LYS A 130 -14.91 -0.57 6.59
N ALA A 131 -14.73 -1.57 5.73
CA ALA A 131 -14.70 -1.37 4.28
C ALA A 131 -16.03 -0.91 3.70
N LEU A 132 -17.14 -1.49 4.18
CA LEU A 132 -18.49 -1.11 3.79
C LEU A 132 -18.81 0.32 4.26
N ASP A 133 -18.52 0.69 5.51
CA ASP A 133 -18.70 2.07 6.00
C ASP A 133 -17.85 3.09 5.21
N ALA A 134 -16.62 2.73 4.84
CA ALA A 134 -15.75 3.57 4.01
C ALA A 134 -16.31 3.78 2.58
N ALA A 135 -17.09 2.83 2.06
CA ALA A 135 -17.68 2.91 0.73
C ALA A 135 -18.95 3.78 0.68
N VAL A 136 -19.69 3.89 1.79
CA VAL A 136 -20.94 4.66 1.87
C VAL A 136 -20.67 6.17 1.91
N ALA A 137 -21.16 6.90 0.92
CA ALA A 137 -21.26 8.35 1.00
C ALA A 137 -22.25 8.79 2.09
N LYS A 138 -21.73 9.52 3.09
CA LYS A 138 -22.47 9.91 4.30
C LYS A 138 -23.26 11.22 4.13
N TRP A 139 -23.10 11.90 3.00
CA TRP A 139 -23.64 13.25 2.76
C TRP A 139 -24.33 13.34 1.40
N SER A 140 -25.36 14.19 1.32
CA SER A 140 -26.10 14.40 0.06
C SER A 140 -25.31 15.17 -1.01
N VAL A 141 -24.27 15.89 -0.59
CA VAL A 141 -23.42 16.71 -1.46
C VAL A 141 -21.96 16.33 -1.19
N PRO A 142 -21.06 16.47 -2.19
CA PRO A 142 -19.66 16.18 -1.99
C PRO A 142 -19.06 17.13 -0.94
N PRO A 143 -18.05 16.68 -0.17
CA PRO A 143 -17.22 17.58 0.61
C PRO A 143 -16.61 18.68 -0.26
N GLU A 144 -16.44 19.87 0.32
CA GLU A 144 -15.79 20.97 -0.37
C GLU A 144 -14.31 20.65 -0.62
N VAL A 145 -13.83 20.93 -1.83
CA VAL A 145 -12.40 20.79 -2.16
C VAL A 145 -11.64 21.90 -1.47
N GLU A 146 -10.86 21.56 -0.45
CA GLU A 146 -10.03 22.51 0.27
C GLU A 146 -8.68 22.68 -0.44
N ARG A 147 -8.28 23.94 -0.72
CA ARG A 147 -6.92 24.29 -1.15
C ARG A 147 -6.20 25.04 -0.03
N ARG A 148 -5.18 24.40 0.56
CA ARG A 148 -4.36 24.99 1.63
C ARG A 148 -2.92 25.14 1.17
N THR A 149 -2.37 26.35 1.29
CA THR A 149 -0.94 26.60 1.15
C THR A 149 -0.36 26.81 2.54
N LEU A 150 0.59 25.96 2.91
CA LEU A 150 1.18 25.91 4.24
C LEU A 150 2.68 26.18 4.08
N TYR A 151 3.19 27.22 4.73
CA TYR A 151 4.60 27.58 4.66
C TYR A 151 5.36 26.89 5.79
N ALA A 152 6.51 26.28 5.50
CA ALA A 152 7.30 25.56 6.50
C ALA A 152 7.71 26.48 7.66
N ASN A 153 8.10 27.71 7.37
CA ASN A 153 8.50 28.73 8.36
C ASN A 153 7.37 29.14 9.34
N GLN A 154 6.10 28.91 8.99
CA GLN A 154 4.95 29.23 9.84
C GLN A 154 4.55 28.06 10.74
N GLN A 155 5.10 26.87 10.50
CA GLN A 155 4.75 25.68 11.26
C GLN A 155 5.51 25.61 12.60
N TYR A 156 4.81 25.28 13.67
CA TYR A 156 5.37 25.21 15.02
C TYR A 156 6.55 24.25 15.13
N ASP A 157 6.42 23.06 14.55
CA ASP A 157 7.48 22.04 14.60
C ASP A 157 8.79 22.49 13.93
N TYR A 158 8.69 23.23 12.82
CA TYR A 158 9.87 23.77 12.15
C TYR A 158 10.53 24.88 12.98
N LYS A 159 9.74 25.66 13.73
CA LYS A 159 10.25 26.63 14.72
C LYS A 159 10.96 25.94 15.88
N VAL A 160 10.47 24.80 16.33
CA VAL A 160 11.12 23.96 17.34
C VAL A 160 12.45 23.41 16.82
N LEU A 161 12.50 22.92 15.58
CA LEU A 161 13.76 22.47 14.95
C LEU A 161 14.80 23.57 14.87
N MET A 162 14.38 24.79 14.56
CA MET A 162 15.25 25.95 14.59
C MET A 162 15.76 26.16 16.01
N GLY A 163 14.88 26.30 17.02
CA GLY A 163 15.29 26.46 18.43
C GLY A 163 16.26 25.36 18.93
N GLY A 164 16.11 24.14 18.40
CA GLY A 164 16.99 23.01 18.67
C GLY A 164 18.36 23.04 17.97
N GLY A 165 18.57 23.95 17.02
CA GLY A 165 19.84 24.13 16.29
C GLY A 165 20.03 23.21 15.08
N ASP A 166 18.94 22.62 14.56
CA ASP A 166 18.95 21.63 13.47
C ASP A 166 18.38 22.18 12.14
N ALA A 167 17.91 23.42 12.18
CA ALA A 167 17.37 24.13 11.05
C ALA A 167 17.73 25.61 11.11
N VAL A 168 17.75 26.24 9.94
CA VAL A 168 17.97 27.68 9.77
C VAL A 168 16.92 28.27 8.86
N MET A 169 16.66 29.56 9.03
CA MET A 169 15.92 30.34 8.04
C MET A 169 16.86 30.77 6.92
N LEU A 170 16.41 30.56 5.70
CA LEU A 170 17.10 31.00 4.49
C LEU A 170 16.30 32.12 3.83
N THR A 171 17.02 33.10 3.30
CA THR A 171 16.45 34.21 2.55
C THR A 171 15.90 33.74 1.19
N PRO A 172 15.04 34.53 0.52
CA PRO A 172 14.57 34.22 -0.83
C PRO A 172 15.67 34.03 -1.87
N ASP A 173 16.85 34.65 -1.68
CA ASP A 173 18.04 34.49 -2.53
C ASP A 173 18.92 33.30 -2.12
N MET A 174 18.36 32.36 -1.33
CA MET A 174 18.98 31.09 -0.92
C MET A 174 20.26 31.26 -0.11
N LYS A 175 20.30 32.26 0.77
CA LYS A 175 21.43 32.51 1.67
C LYS A 175 21.01 32.47 3.12
N TYR A 176 21.99 32.27 3.98
CA TYR A 176 21.84 32.50 5.40
C TYR A 176 22.32 33.91 5.73
N ASP A 177 21.54 34.62 6.53
CA ASP A 177 21.85 35.96 7.02
C ASP A 177 21.71 35.96 8.55
N GLU A 178 22.84 35.88 9.26
CA GLU A 178 22.87 35.82 10.73
C GLU A 178 22.29 37.09 11.38
N SER A 179 22.35 38.23 10.69
CA SER A 179 21.78 39.48 11.20
C SER A 179 20.25 39.46 11.21
N ARG A 180 19.65 38.74 10.27
CA ARG A 180 18.20 38.59 10.11
C ARG A 180 17.67 37.36 10.84
N PHE A 181 18.43 36.28 10.83
CA PHE A 181 18.07 34.97 11.34
C PHE A 181 19.17 34.46 12.27
N PRO A 182 19.34 35.05 13.46
CA PRO A 182 20.40 34.64 14.36
C PRO A 182 20.27 33.15 14.68
N MET A 183 21.33 32.39 14.39
CA MET A 183 21.38 30.98 14.71
C MET A 183 21.21 30.80 16.23
N PRO A 184 20.26 29.96 16.66
CA PRO A 184 19.92 29.81 18.08
C PRO A 184 21.05 29.20 18.90
N SER A 185 21.08 29.52 20.20
CA SER A 185 21.97 28.90 21.18
C SER A 185 21.28 27.64 21.73
N ALA A 186 21.89 26.47 21.54
CA ALA A 186 21.47 25.14 22.04
C ALA A 186 21.12 25.04 23.54
N THR A 187 21.43 26.09 24.29
CA THR A 187 21.34 26.13 25.74
C THR A 187 19.93 26.51 26.17
N ASN A 188 19.39 25.80 27.15
CA ASN A 188 18.16 26.20 27.83
C ASN A 188 18.32 27.60 28.46
N ALA A 189 17.24 28.18 28.99
CA ALA A 189 17.26 29.52 29.59
C ALA A 189 18.39 29.75 30.62
N ASP A 190 18.83 28.66 31.28
CA ASP A 190 19.87 28.61 32.30
C ASP A 190 21.30 28.41 31.77
N GLY A 191 21.53 28.40 30.45
CA GLY A 191 22.86 28.30 29.85
C GLY A 191 23.43 26.88 29.76
N ASN A 192 22.70 25.86 30.22
CA ASN A 192 23.08 24.45 30.10
C ASN A 192 22.49 23.80 28.85
N TYR A 193 23.19 22.83 28.28
CA TYR A 193 22.58 21.88 27.32
C TYR A 193 21.45 21.11 28.03
N PRO A 194 20.29 20.90 27.39
CA PRO A 194 19.22 20.12 27.98
C PRO A 194 19.73 18.72 28.35
N ALA A 195 19.68 18.40 29.65
CA ALA A 195 20.19 17.14 30.18
C ALA A 195 19.28 15.94 29.84
N ASP A 196 18.01 16.21 29.50
CA ASP A 196 17.05 15.21 29.05
C ASP A 196 16.87 15.28 27.54
N LYS A 197 17.48 14.31 26.85
CA LYS A 197 17.49 14.15 25.37
C LYS A 197 16.10 14.03 24.71
N TRP A 198 15.01 14.16 25.46
CA TRP A 198 13.63 13.88 25.05
C TRP A 198 12.61 14.99 25.38
N SER A 199 13.00 16.09 26.03
CA SER A 199 12.07 17.16 26.41
C SER A 199 11.84 18.19 25.30
N PHE A 200 10.99 17.83 24.34
CA PHE A 200 10.43 18.75 23.33
C PHE A 200 9.47 19.83 23.93
N GLY A 201 9.63 20.18 25.21
CA GLY A 201 8.81 21.13 25.96
C GLY A 201 9.59 22.28 26.60
N GLY A 202 10.90 22.36 26.40
CA GLY A 202 11.70 23.52 26.82
C GLY A 202 11.28 24.78 26.07
N LYS A 203 11.01 25.88 26.79
CA LYS A 203 10.89 27.20 26.16
C LYS A 203 12.27 27.58 25.61
N TYR A 204 12.53 27.33 24.32
CA TYR A 204 13.72 27.82 23.65
C TYR A 204 13.79 29.35 23.82
N LYS A 205 14.83 29.83 24.50
CA LYS A 205 15.01 31.25 24.82
C LYS A 205 15.06 32.06 23.53
N GLY A 206 14.21 33.07 23.37
CA GLY A 206 14.18 33.93 22.18
C GLY A 206 13.17 33.52 21.10
N LEU A 207 12.54 32.33 21.17
CA LEU A 207 11.60 31.90 20.13
C LEU A 207 10.31 32.74 20.11
N GLY A 208 9.77 33.05 21.29
CA GLY A 208 8.57 33.89 21.41
C GLY A 208 8.84 35.35 21.02
N GLU A 209 10.05 35.85 21.27
CA GLU A 209 10.51 37.16 20.80
C GLU A 209 10.65 37.18 19.27
N ALA A 210 11.30 36.18 18.67
CA ALA A 210 11.42 36.05 17.21
C ALA A 210 10.06 35.95 16.50
N GLU A 211 9.06 35.30 17.11
CA GLU A 211 7.69 35.30 16.61
C GLU A 211 7.05 36.69 16.65
N LYS A 212 7.20 37.44 17.75
CA LYS A 212 6.70 38.82 17.87
C LYS A 212 7.36 39.76 16.88
N ASP A 213 8.66 39.60 16.67
CA ASP A 213 9.46 40.43 15.76
C ASP A 213 9.22 40.07 14.28
N GLY A 214 8.42 39.04 14.01
CA GLY A 214 8.02 38.66 12.65
C GLY A 214 9.14 38.01 11.84
N VAL A 215 10.12 37.39 12.50
CA VAL A 215 11.24 36.67 11.86
C VAL A 215 10.74 35.60 10.88
N PHE A 216 9.58 35.01 11.16
CA PHE A 216 8.97 33.94 10.35
C PHE A 216 8.01 34.44 9.23
N LYS A 217 8.09 35.71 8.83
CA LYS A 217 7.23 36.30 7.78
C LYS A 217 7.77 36.06 6.36
N GLU A 218 6.88 36.30 5.38
CA GLU A 218 6.90 35.85 3.98
C GLU A 218 8.27 35.82 3.26
N GLY A 219 8.44 34.78 2.43
CA GLY A 219 9.59 34.58 1.54
C GLY A 219 10.76 33.77 2.11
N SER A 220 10.75 33.46 3.40
CA SER A 220 11.86 32.75 4.04
C SER A 220 11.62 31.25 4.08
N THR A 221 12.61 30.47 3.65
CA THR A 221 12.57 29.01 3.57
C THR A 221 13.18 28.38 4.82
N VAL A 222 12.70 27.20 5.23
CA VAL A 222 13.36 26.46 6.32
C VAL A 222 14.36 25.49 5.72
N GLY A 223 15.65 25.77 5.91
CA GLY A 223 16.75 24.89 5.60
C GLY A 223 16.99 23.92 6.76
N MET A 224 16.79 22.62 6.51
CA MET A 224 16.96 21.56 7.49
C MET A 224 18.25 20.78 7.20
N THR A 225 18.99 20.42 8.24
CA THR A 225 20.09 19.45 8.12
C THR A 225 19.70 18.08 8.68
N ARG A 226 18.57 18.00 9.39
CA ARG A 226 17.99 16.76 9.93
C ARG A 226 17.42 15.85 8.84
N THR A 227 17.65 14.55 8.98
CA THR A 227 17.35 13.54 7.97
C THR A 227 16.34 12.49 8.46
N PHE A 228 15.80 11.72 7.53
CA PHE A 228 14.86 10.64 7.79
C PHE A 228 15.53 9.54 8.63
N GLY A 229 15.01 9.29 9.83
CA GLY A 229 15.57 8.34 10.80
C GLY A 229 15.80 8.93 12.19
N GLU A 230 15.95 10.25 12.28
CA GLU A 230 16.17 10.95 13.56
C GLU A 230 14.85 11.26 14.31
N SER A 231 13.77 10.52 14.05
CA SER A 231 12.46 10.61 14.73
C SER A 231 11.66 11.92 14.58
N PHE A 232 12.10 12.90 13.78
CA PHE A 232 11.39 14.18 13.65
C PHE A 232 11.32 14.71 12.21
N GLY A 233 10.11 14.70 11.65
CA GLY A 233 9.73 15.46 10.46
C GLY A 233 8.80 16.59 10.88
N GLY A 234 8.95 17.78 10.27
CA GLY A 234 8.13 18.92 10.65
C GLY A 234 6.66 18.69 10.26
N ARG A 235 5.75 18.75 11.25
CA ARG A 235 4.31 18.68 10.99
C ARG A 235 3.82 19.96 10.32
N PHE A 236 3.03 19.79 9.27
CA PHE A 236 2.23 20.84 8.67
C PHE A 236 0.86 20.84 9.32
N ASN A 237 0.32 22.02 9.61
CA ASN A 237 -0.94 22.18 10.30
C ASN A 237 -2.16 21.90 9.37
N PHE A 238 -2.29 20.64 8.95
CA PHE A 238 -3.36 20.13 8.11
C PHE A 238 -3.64 18.67 8.47
N ALA A 239 -4.90 18.36 8.74
CA ALA A 239 -5.40 17.02 9.01
C ALA A 239 -6.50 16.69 7.97
N PRO A 240 -6.33 15.65 7.15
CA PRO A 240 -7.40 15.15 6.28
C PRO A 240 -8.62 14.74 7.12
N VAL A 241 -9.77 15.36 6.88
CA VAL A 241 -11.03 15.09 7.61
C VAL A 241 -12.00 14.21 6.82
N HIS A 242 -11.78 14.06 5.51
CA HIS A 242 -12.61 13.26 4.62
C HIS A 242 -11.72 12.24 3.87
N PRO A 243 -12.15 10.98 3.71
CA PRO A 243 -11.43 10.03 2.88
C PRO A 243 -11.49 10.40 1.42
N GLY A 244 -10.44 10.14 0.66
CA GLY A 244 -10.45 10.38 -0.78
C GLY A 244 -9.07 10.61 -1.37
N ARG A 245 -9.06 11.04 -2.63
CA ARG A 245 -7.84 11.43 -3.34
C ARG A 245 -7.42 12.84 -2.93
N TYR A 246 -6.14 13.02 -2.65
CA TYR A 246 -5.53 14.31 -2.34
C TYR A 246 -4.34 14.55 -3.27
N LYS A 247 -4.16 15.81 -3.65
CA LYS A 247 -2.93 16.31 -4.27
C LYS A 247 -2.10 17.01 -3.21
N ILE A 248 -0.89 16.51 -2.97
CA ILE A 248 0.05 17.10 -2.03
C ILE A 248 1.27 17.56 -2.82
N GLY A 249 1.38 18.87 -3.00
CA GLY A 249 2.53 19.50 -3.59
C GLY A 249 3.52 19.96 -2.53
N VAL A 250 4.81 19.73 -2.75
CA VAL A 250 5.89 20.22 -1.89
C VAL A 250 6.89 20.98 -2.74
N SER A 251 7.23 22.20 -2.33
CA SER A 251 8.35 22.96 -2.88
C SER A 251 9.57 22.73 -2.02
N ALA A 252 10.59 22.10 -2.60
CA ALA A 252 11.83 21.76 -1.90
C ALA A 252 13.06 21.87 -2.81
N TRP A 253 14.22 22.01 -2.19
CA TRP A 253 15.53 22.04 -2.83
C TRP A 253 16.63 21.62 -1.86
N SER A 254 17.81 21.26 -2.35
CA SER A 254 18.94 20.87 -1.51
C SER A 254 20.10 21.84 -1.59
N TYR A 255 20.95 21.83 -0.58
CA TYR A 255 22.15 22.65 -0.49
C TYR A 255 23.25 21.94 0.30
N TRP A 256 24.48 22.40 0.14
CA TRP A 256 25.57 22.08 1.04
C TRP A 256 25.71 23.21 2.04
N TRP A 257 25.51 22.89 3.31
CA TRP A 257 25.81 23.80 4.40
C TRP A 257 27.30 23.77 4.71
N ASP A 258 27.93 24.93 4.87
CA ASP A 258 29.32 25.04 5.31
C ASP A 258 29.46 26.15 6.35
N LYS A 259 29.19 25.80 7.62
CA LYS A 259 29.42 26.68 8.79
C LYS A 259 28.83 28.10 8.66
N GLY A 260 27.61 28.21 8.14
CA GLY A 260 26.94 29.50 7.91
C GLY A 260 26.85 29.91 6.44
N GLU A 261 27.53 29.20 5.54
CA GLU A 261 27.43 29.44 4.09
C GLU A 261 26.57 28.38 3.40
N VAL A 262 25.69 28.82 2.49
CA VAL A 262 24.87 27.94 1.65
C VAL A 262 25.56 27.78 0.29
N LYS A 263 25.94 26.55 -0.06
CA LYS A 263 26.65 26.21 -1.30
C LYS A 263 25.84 25.21 -2.13
N PRO A 264 26.12 25.07 -3.44
CA PRO A 264 25.59 23.97 -4.23
C PRO A 264 25.95 22.62 -3.61
N SER A 265 24.93 21.80 -3.36
CA SER A 265 25.11 20.40 -3.00
C SER A 265 25.69 19.62 -4.20
N PRO A 266 26.65 18.71 -3.98
CA PRO A 266 27.19 17.86 -5.04
C PRO A 266 26.16 16.86 -5.61
N ARG A 267 25.07 16.59 -4.87
CA ARG A 267 23.96 15.73 -5.31
C ARG A 267 22.60 16.35 -4.90
N SER A 268 21.54 16.02 -5.63
CA SER A 268 20.16 16.38 -5.24
C SER A 268 19.81 15.78 -3.87
N GLY A 269 18.91 16.42 -3.14
CA GLY A 269 18.28 15.82 -1.96
C GLY A 269 16.92 15.23 -2.32
N SER A 270 16.25 14.66 -1.33
CA SER A 270 14.84 14.28 -1.43
C SER A 270 14.12 14.63 -0.13
N VAL A 271 12.79 14.70 -0.19
CA VAL A 271 11.89 14.92 0.95
C VAL A 271 10.88 13.80 0.99
N GLY A 272 10.78 13.11 2.13
CA GLY A 272 9.69 12.17 2.40
C GLY A 272 8.45 12.92 2.89
N VAL A 273 7.28 12.55 2.38
CA VAL A 273 5.98 13.12 2.75
C VAL A 273 5.15 12.04 3.44
N TYR A 274 4.53 12.37 4.58
CA TYR A 274 3.83 11.41 5.44
C TYR A 274 2.45 11.91 5.86
N CYS A 275 1.54 10.97 6.12
CA CYS A 275 0.32 11.20 6.89
C CYS A 275 0.39 10.33 8.13
N GLY A 276 0.51 10.93 9.32
CA GLY A 276 0.81 10.16 10.53
C GLY A 276 2.15 9.46 10.43
N SER A 277 2.14 8.14 10.57
CA SER A 277 3.29 7.24 10.39
C SER A 277 3.43 6.71 8.96
N ARG A 278 2.40 6.82 8.12
CA ARG A 278 2.40 6.29 6.75
C ARG A 278 3.18 7.20 5.79
N LEU A 279 4.19 6.62 5.12
CA LEU A 279 4.87 7.26 3.99
C LEU A 279 3.93 7.35 2.79
N LEU A 280 3.69 8.57 2.31
CA LEU A 280 2.89 8.85 1.11
C LEU A 280 3.74 8.83 -0.16
N GLY A 281 5.01 9.21 -0.05
CA GLY A 281 5.97 9.21 -1.15
C GLY A 281 7.16 10.12 -0.90
N PHE A 282 8.08 10.13 -1.85
CA PHE A 282 9.23 11.03 -1.86
C PHE A 282 9.10 12.05 -2.99
N VAL A 283 9.59 13.26 -2.78
CA VAL A 283 9.77 14.28 -3.81
C VAL A 283 11.25 14.64 -3.95
N ASP A 284 11.67 14.93 -5.18
CA ASP A 284 13.02 15.38 -5.47
C ASP A 284 13.25 16.81 -4.99
N ALA A 285 14.43 17.07 -4.44
CA ALA A 285 14.88 18.39 -4.01
C ALA A 285 16.22 18.72 -4.71
N PRO A 286 16.20 19.27 -5.93
CA PRO A 286 17.42 19.56 -6.69
C PRO A 286 18.32 20.61 -6.00
N SER A 287 19.62 20.51 -6.27
CA SER A 287 20.64 21.41 -5.68
C SER A 287 20.42 22.87 -6.10
N MET A 288 20.22 23.77 -5.13
CA MET A 288 20.02 25.21 -5.29
C MET A 288 18.91 25.60 -6.28
N LYS A 289 17.89 24.74 -6.42
CA LYS A 289 16.79 24.95 -7.36
C LYS A 289 15.44 24.52 -6.75
N PRO A 290 14.69 25.47 -6.14
CA PRO A 290 13.34 25.23 -5.64
C PRO A 290 12.49 24.57 -6.72
N THR A 291 12.00 23.38 -6.41
CA THR A 291 11.21 22.58 -7.33
C THR A 291 9.93 22.16 -6.65
N TYR A 292 8.81 22.46 -7.30
CA TYR A 292 7.51 22.02 -6.86
C TYR A 292 7.18 20.65 -7.46
N SER A 293 6.94 19.68 -6.59
CA SER A 293 6.62 18.30 -6.95
C SER A 293 5.29 17.89 -6.33
N GLU A 294 4.42 17.25 -7.11
CA GLU A 294 3.06 16.84 -6.69
C GLU A 294 2.98 15.33 -6.48
N LEU A 295 2.45 14.91 -5.33
CA LEU A 295 2.04 13.55 -5.03
C LEU A 295 0.52 13.44 -5.15
N ASN A 296 0.04 12.44 -5.87
CA ASN A 296 -1.38 12.08 -5.94
C ASN A 296 -1.59 10.84 -5.07
N VAL A 297 -2.34 10.97 -3.98
CA VAL A 297 -2.41 9.95 -2.93
C VAL A 297 -3.83 9.77 -2.42
N ASP A 298 -4.17 8.52 -2.08
CA ASP A 298 -5.43 8.18 -1.44
C ASP A 298 -5.21 8.11 0.08
N ILE A 299 -6.01 8.89 0.82
CA ILE A 299 -5.87 9.03 2.27
C ILE A 299 -7.18 8.64 2.95
N GLU A 300 -7.07 7.74 3.95
CA GLU A 300 -8.11 7.48 4.94
C GLU A 300 -7.81 8.33 6.18
N PRO A 301 -8.76 9.14 6.69
CA PRO A 301 -8.58 9.87 7.94
C PRO A 301 -8.39 8.87 9.10
N THR A 302 -7.27 8.99 9.82
CA THR A 302 -6.98 8.22 11.03
C THR A 302 -6.81 9.15 12.22
N GLU A 303 -6.69 8.58 13.43
CA GLU A 303 -6.44 9.37 14.65
C GLU A 303 -5.06 10.07 14.62
N GLU A 304 -4.12 9.60 13.79
CA GLU A 304 -2.74 10.07 13.70
C GLU A 304 -2.54 11.10 12.58
N ASN A 305 -3.16 12.28 12.64
CA ASN A 305 -3.12 13.24 11.53
C ASN A 305 -2.60 14.63 11.93
N PRO A 306 -1.30 14.89 11.69
CA PRO A 306 -1.10 15.80 10.56
C PRO A 306 -0.09 15.32 9.52
N LEU A 307 -0.18 15.92 8.33
CA LEU A 307 0.82 15.75 7.27
C LEU A 307 2.21 16.19 7.77
N ARG A 308 3.25 15.47 7.35
CA ARG A 308 4.64 15.78 7.72
C ARG A 308 5.53 15.76 6.49
N ALA A 309 6.58 16.57 6.52
CA ALA A 309 7.68 16.44 5.57
C ALA A 309 9.02 16.40 6.32
N ALA A 310 9.91 15.52 5.86
CA ALA A 310 11.24 15.35 6.42
C ALA A 310 12.27 15.24 5.29
N GLY A 311 13.45 15.83 5.47
CA GLY A 311 14.56 15.63 4.55
C GLY A 311 14.97 14.16 4.53
N ALA A 312 15.15 13.58 3.35
CA ALA A 312 15.65 12.22 3.14
C ALA A 312 17.05 12.28 2.53
N SER A 313 18.01 12.85 3.29
CA SER A 313 19.38 13.04 2.83
C SER A 313 20.11 11.72 2.64
N PHE A 314 21.06 11.72 1.70
CA PHE A 314 21.98 10.61 1.48
C PHE A 314 23.19 10.62 2.44
N LEU A 315 23.41 11.72 3.18
CA LEU A 315 24.43 11.81 4.23
C LEU A 315 23.76 11.88 5.58
N ASP A 316 24.33 11.18 6.55
CA ASP A 316 23.90 11.28 7.94
C ASP A 316 24.39 12.60 8.55
N ALA A 317 23.57 13.20 9.40
CA ALA A 317 23.77 14.54 9.92
C ALA A 317 23.29 14.67 11.36
N HIS A 318 24.11 14.20 12.31
CA HIS A 318 23.85 14.32 13.75
C HIS A 318 24.22 15.72 14.28
N VAL A 319 23.49 16.72 13.81
CA VAL A 319 23.69 18.13 14.20
C VAL A 319 23.08 18.42 15.58
N TYR A 320 22.03 17.67 15.92
CA TYR A 320 21.25 17.82 17.13
C TYR A 320 22.05 17.43 18.39
N PHE A 321 21.91 18.21 19.47
CA PHE A 321 22.66 18.06 20.74
C PHE A 321 24.20 18.02 20.63
N SER A 322 24.77 18.35 19.47
CA SER A 322 26.23 18.41 19.24
C SER A 322 26.80 19.79 19.57
N GLN A 323 27.99 19.84 20.16
CA GLN A 323 28.67 21.10 20.49
C GLN A 323 28.90 21.94 19.21
N GLY A 324 28.36 23.16 19.20
CA GLY A 324 28.43 24.05 18.03
C GLY A 324 27.32 23.86 16.99
N GLN A 325 26.57 22.75 17.05
CA GLN A 325 25.36 22.48 16.24
C GLN A 325 25.51 22.86 14.75
N ILE A 326 24.47 23.44 14.13
CA ILE A 326 24.50 23.87 12.75
C ILE A 326 25.56 24.96 12.48
N LYS A 327 26.01 25.75 13.48
CA LYS A 327 27.16 26.66 13.29
C LYS A 327 28.46 25.92 12.96
N ALA A 328 28.65 24.73 13.54
CA ALA A 328 29.85 23.92 13.35
C ALA A 328 29.70 22.87 12.24
N TYR A 329 28.48 22.60 11.79
CA TYR A 329 28.17 21.60 10.76
C TYR A 329 28.70 22.00 9.38
N SER A 330 29.12 21.00 8.60
CA SER A 330 29.35 21.11 7.15
C SER A 330 28.84 19.82 6.50
N GLY A 331 27.88 19.93 5.57
CA GLY A 331 27.22 18.76 4.99
C GLY A 331 25.93 19.07 4.25
N ALA A 332 25.22 18.02 3.83
CA ALA A 332 23.99 18.16 3.05
C ALA A 332 22.83 18.72 3.90
N GLY A 333 22.06 19.62 3.29
CA GLY A 333 20.80 20.13 3.82
C GLY A 333 19.69 20.10 2.77
N VAL A 334 18.46 20.08 3.25
CA VAL A 334 17.25 20.15 2.43
C VAL A 334 16.38 21.30 2.93
N ALA A 335 16.00 22.15 2.01
CA ALA A 335 15.16 23.30 2.26
C ALA A 335 13.73 23.01 1.79
N ILE A 336 12.75 23.31 2.63
CA ILE A 336 11.32 23.16 2.32
C ILE A 336 10.68 24.54 2.40
N ASP A 337 10.10 25.00 1.29
CA ASP A 337 9.44 26.30 1.22
C ASP A 337 7.97 26.17 1.68
N THR A 338 7.21 25.32 0.97
CA THR A 338 5.77 25.21 1.12
C THR A 338 5.26 23.80 0.88
N MET A 339 4.15 23.47 1.54
CA MET A 339 3.27 22.36 1.20
C MET A 339 1.92 22.91 0.74
N VAL A 340 1.46 22.47 -0.43
CA VAL A 340 0.13 22.78 -0.97
C VAL A 340 -0.71 21.51 -0.95
N VAL A 341 -1.84 21.55 -0.27
CA VAL A 341 -2.78 20.42 -0.20
C VAL A 341 -4.05 20.80 -0.93
N ILE A 342 -4.53 19.91 -1.80
CA ILE A 342 -5.80 20.05 -2.52
C ILE A 342 -6.60 18.76 -2.34
N GLY A 343 -7.75 18.82 -1.69
CA GLY A 343 -8.66 17.69 -1.55
C GLY A 343 -9.70 17.85 -0.43
N PRO A 344 -10.56 16.85 -0.21
CA PRO A 344 -10.65 15.60 -0.97
C PRO A 344 -11.14 15.84 -2.41
N LEU A 345 -10.66 15.06 -3.37
CA LEU A 345 -11.04 15.13 -4.77
C LEU A 345 -11.94 13.95 -5.13
N TYR A 346 -13.12 14.25 -5.67
CA TYR A 346 -14.04 13.27 -6.24
C TYR A 346 -14.37 13.66 -7.68
N ASP A 347 -14.27 12.71 -8.60
CA ASP A 347 -14.60 12.92 -10.01
C ASP A 347 -16.12 13.02 -10.21
N GLU A 348 -16.90 12.35 -9.34
CA GLU A 348 -18.37 12.37 -9.32
C GLU A 348 -18.94 12.18 -7.91
N TRP A 349 -20.18 12.63 -7.70
CA TRP A 349 -20.92 12.44 -6.44
C TRP A 349 -22.33 11.89 -6.69
N PRO A 350 -22.83 10.90 -5.91
CA PRO A 350 -22.06 10.07 -4.97
C PRO A 350 -20.90 9.35 -5.67
N PRO A 351 -19.81 9.04 -4.95
CA PRO A 351 -18.64 8.38 -5.51
C PRO A 351 -18.98 6.97 -6.00
N ILE A 352 -18.14 6.43 -6.90
CA ILE A 352 -18.28 5.07 -7.43
C ILE A 352 -18.44 4.06 -6.29
N SER A 353 -17.72 4.24 -5.18
CA SER A 353 -17.82 3.36 -4.01
C SER A 353 -19.24 3.21 -3.47
N HIS A 354 -19.97 4.33 -3.38
CA HIS A 354 -21.35 4.33 -2.95
C HIS A 354 -22.26 3.73 -4.03
N ARG A 355 -22.03 4.08 -5.30
CA ARG A 355 -22.83 3.57 -6.43
C ARG A 355 -22.70 2.07 -6.61
N ARG A 356 -21.57 1.46 -6.23
CA ARG A 356 -21.41 0.01 -6.23
C ARG A 356 -22.30 -0.70 -5.19
N LEU A 357 -22.70 0.01 -4.13
CA LEU A 357 -23.59 -0.52 -3.10
C LEU A 357 -25.05 -0.11 -3.29
N PHE A 358 -25.32 1.08 -3.83
CA PHE A 358 -26.66 1.67 -3.84
C PHE A 358 -27.10 2.18 -5.22
N GLY A 359 -26.32 1.93 -6.27
CA GLY A 359 -26.64 2.39 -7.62
C GLY A 359 -26.72 3.92 -7.69
N SER A 360 -27.71 4.43 -8.41
CA SER A 360 -27.96 5.87 -8.55
C SER A 360 -29.00 6.42 -7.57
N MET A 361 -29.25 5.73 -6.46
CA MET A 361 -30.24 6.15 -5.47
C MET A 361 -29.85 7.48 -4.81
N PRO A 362 -30.82 8.35 -4.49
CA PRO A 362 -30.54 9.63 -3.89
C PRO A 362 -30.17 9.50 -2.41
N ILE A 363 -29.18 10.28 -1.97
CA ILE A 363 -28.86 10.46 -0.55
C ILE A 363 -29.67 11.64 -0.01
N VAL A 364 -30.65 11.34 0.85
CA VAL A 364 -31.52 12.35 1.46
C VAL A 364 -30.92 12.84 2.77
N PRO A 365 -30.73 14.17 2.96
CA PRO A 365 -30.26 14.73 4.23
C PRO A 365 -31.17 14.34 5.39
N PHE A 366 -30.62 14.07 6.57
CA PHE A 366 -31.38 13.74 7.78
C PHE A 366 -32.40 14.83 8.17
N THR A 367 -32.17 16.08 7.79
CA THR A 367 -33.11 17.19 8.01
C THR A 367 -34.33 17.16 7.10
N LYS A 368 -34.27 16.39 6.00
CA LYS A 368 -35.35 16.21 5.02
C LYS A 368 -35.93 14.80 5.03
N LEU A 369 -35.40 13.92 5.88
CA LEU A 369 -35.83 12.54 5.99
C LEU A 369 -37.20 12.49 6.70
N PRO A 370 -38.18 11.73 6.17
CA PRO A 370 -39.46 11.55 6.85
C PRO A 370 -39.26 10.91 8.25
N PRO A 371 -40.05 11.30 9.28
CA PRO A 371 -39.87 10.80 10.65
C PRO A 371 -39.97 9.27 10.80
N GLU A 372 -40.74 8.62 9.93
CA GLU A 372 -40.96 7.18 9.89
C GLU A 372 -39.79 6.40 9.26
N VAL A 373 -38.90 7.07 8.53
CA VAL A 373 -37.74 6.42 7.89
C VAL A 373 -36.60 6.36 8.91
N PRO A 374 -36.17 5.15 9.32
CA PRO A 374 -35.09 5.00 10.29
C PRO A 374 -33.77 5.52 9.72
N LYS A 375 -33.00 6.19 10.59
CA LYS A 375 -31.67 6.70 10.23
C LYS A 375 -30.65 5.56 10.33
N PRO A 376 -29.68 5.50 9.41
CA PRO A 376 -28.58 4.55 9.49
C PRO A 376 -27.75 4.77 10.74
N ASP A 377 -27.24 3.68 11.31
CA ASP A 377 -26.25 3.80 12.37
C ASP A 377 -24.95 4.36 11.77
N ARG A 378 -24.44 5.43 12.35
CA ARG A 378 -23.20 6.07 11.89
C ARG A 378 -22.22 6.00 13.06
N PRO A 379 -21.12 5.22 12.94
CA PRO A 379 -20.11 5.21 13.99
C PRO A 379 -19.60 6.63 14.21
N ASN A 380 -19.37 7.00 15.48
CA ASN A 380 -19.00 8.35 15.93
C ASN A 380 -17.54 8.69 15.58
N THR A 381 -17.17 8.50 14.32
CA THR A 381 -15.83 8.70 13.73
C THR A 381 -15.41 10.17 13.70
N PHE A 382 -16.28 11.10 14.14
CA PHE A 382 -16.07 12.55 14.07
C PHE A 382 -15.63 13.20 15.40
N ARG A 383 -15.34 12.43 16.45
CA ARG A 383 -14.81 13.03 17.71
C ARG A 383 -13.43 13.66 17.53
N GLN A 384 -12.65 13.23 16.53
CA GLN A 384 -11.32 13.77 16.20
C GLN A 384 -11.37 15.13 15.49
N ALA A 385 -12.49 15.46 14.87
CA ALA A 385 -12.67 16.74 14.18
C ALA A 385 -12.95 17.92 15.13
N ARG A 386 -13.25 17.65 16.42
CA ARG A 386 -13.44 18.70 17.44
C ARG A 386 -12.15 19.45 17.82
N GLY A 387 -10.99 18.96 17.39
CA GLY A 387 -9.70 19.66 17.49
C GLY A 387 -9.04 19.93 16.14
N ALA A 388 -9.68 19.58 15.01
CA ALA A 388 -9.13 19.83 13.69
C ALA A 388 -9.09 21.33 13.44
N ILE A 389 -7.89 21.85 13.20
CA ILE A 389 -7.61 23.27 12.97
C ILE A 389 -8.32 23.78 11.70
N ASN A 390 -8.76 22.85 10.86
CA ASN A 390 -9.67 23.03 9.73
C ASN A 390 -10.92 22.20 10.06
N GLY A 391 -11.87 22.79 10.81
CA GLY A 391 -13.09 22.07 11.23
C GLY A 391 -13.81 21.48 10.01
N PRO A 392 -14.48 20.33 10.15
CA PRO A 392 -15.23 19.75 9.04
C PRO A 392 -16.27 20.80 8.67
N GLY A 393 -16.31 21.20 7.40
CA GLY A 393 -17.42 22.03 6.90
C GLY A 393 -18.75 21.45 7.39
N ARG A 394 -19.77 22.29 7.52
CA ARG A 394 -21.06 21.93 8.14
C ARG A 394 -21.89 21.01 7.21
N LEU A 395 -21.36 19.84 6.86
CA LEU A 395 -22.06 18.83 6.07
C LEU A 395 -23.13 18.18 6.94
N VAL A 396 -24.35 18.13 6.41
CA VAL A 396 -25.48 17.46 7.05
C VAL A 396 -25.45 15.99 6.64
N PRO A 397 -25.36 15.05 7.59
CA PRO A 397 -25.44 13.63 7.27
C PRO A 397 -26.75 13.28 6.56
N GLY A 398 -26.70 12.29 5.67
CA GLY A 398 -27.85 11.78 4.93
C GLY A 398 -27.93 10.26 4.93
N ALA A 399 -29.01 9.75 4.35
CA ALA A 399 -29.26 8.33 4.10
C ALA A 399 -29.76 8.13 2.68
N THR A 400 -29.32 7.05 2.06
CA THR A 400 -29.95 6.46 0.89
C THR A 400 -31.30 5.92 1.28
N VAL A 401 -32.31 6.28 0.50
CA VAL A 401 -33.69 5.81 0.69
C VAL A 401 -34.15 5.07 -0.56
N SER A 402 -35.03 4.09 -0.36
CA SER A 402 -35.63 3.28 -1.41
C SER A 402 -37.15 3.29 -1.22
N ASP A 403 -37.88 3.47 -2.33
CA ASP A 403 -39.34 3.39 -2.37
C ASP A 403 -39.85 1.94 -2.44
N ASP A 404 -39.03 1.01 -2.95
CA ASP A 404 -39.28 -0.44 -2.96
C ASP A 404 -38.05 -1.19 -2.41
N PRO A 405 -37.85 -1.22 -1.08
CA PRO A 405 -36.66 -1.82 -0.46
C PRO A 405 -36.41 -3.27 -0.88
N ALA A 406 -37.46 -4.08 -1.07
CA ALA A 406 -37.33 -5.49 -1.42
C ALA A 406 -37.02 -5.72 -2.90
N GLY A 407 -37.58 -4.90 -3.81
CA GLY A 407 -37.22 -4.90 -5.23
C GLY A 407 -35.80 -4.40 -5.45
N ASP A 408 -35.47 -3.26 -4.84
CA ASP A 408 -34.18 -2.60 -4.97
C ASP A 408 -33.03 -3.44 -4.40
N ALA A 409 -33.23 -4.08 -3.23
CA ALA A 409 -32.23 -4.97 -2.67
C ALA A 409 -31.82 -6.10 -3.63
N ARG A 410 -32.79 -6.71 -4.32
CA ARG A 410 -32.52 -7.78 -5.30
C ARG A 410 -31.73 -7.27 -6.50
N ILE A 411 -32.06 -6.09 -7.02
CA ILE A 411 -31.35 -5.48 -8.17
C ILE A 411 -29.89 -5.15 -7.79
N LEU A 412 -29.69 -4.54 -6.63
CA LEU A 412 -28.37 -4.17 -6.13
C LEU A 412 -27.51 -5.42 -5.89
N LEU A 413 -28.05 -6.45 -5.22
CA LEU A 413 -27.35 -7.72 -4.99
C LEU A 413 -27.06 -8.48 -6.30
N ALA A 414 -27.97 -8.49 -7.27
CA ALA A 414 -27.74 -9.11 -8.58
C ALA A 414 -26.58 -8.45 -9.34
N THR A 415 -26.30 -7.17 -9.07
CA THR A 415 -25.18 -6.43 -9.66
C THR A 415 -23.88 -6.64 -8.88
N PHE A 416 -23.96 -6.68 -7.55
CA PHE A 416 -22.81 -6.78 -6.65
C PHE A 416 -22.22 -8.19 -6.59
N LEU A 417 -23.07 -9.22 -6.42
CA LEU A 417 -22.62 -10.59 -6.14
C LEU A 417 -21.76 -11.21 -7.24
N PRO A 418 -22.03 -11.03 -8.55
CA PRO A 418 -21.16 -11.58 -9.58
C PRO A 418 -19.72 -11.04 -9.55
N ARG A 419 -19.52 -9.78 -9.12
CA ARG A 419 -18.20 -9.19 -8.92
C ARG A 419 -17.54 -9.74 -7.67
N ALA A 420 -18.29 -9.81 -6.57
CA ALA A 420 -17.81 -10.32 -5.29
C ALA A 420 -17.40 -11.80 -5.37
N PHE A 421 -18.22 -12.64 -6.00
CA PHE A 421 -17.98 -14.08 -6.14
C PHE A 421 -17.17 -14.44 -7.39
N ARG A 422 -16.93 -13.46 -8.27
CA ARG A 422 -16.08 -13.58 -9.48
C ARG A 422 -16.60 -14.63 -10.46
N ARG A 423 -17.92 -14.86 -10.45
CA ARG A 423 -18.63 -15.85 -11.26
C ARG A 423 -20.08 -15.41 -11.50
N PRO A 424 -20.80 -16.03 -12.46
CA PRO A 424 -22.25 -15.88 -12.55
C PRO A 424 -22.93 -16.33 -11.26
N VAL A 425 -23.97 -15.60 -10.85
CA VAL A 425 -24.78 -15.87 -9.66
C VAL A 425 -26.23 -16.00 -10.10
N SER A 426 -26.89 -17.07 -9.68
CA SER A 426 -28.29 -17.32 -10.03
C SER A 426 -29.25 -16.45 -9.23
N ASP A 427 -30.46 -16.21 -9.76
CA ASP A 427 -31.52 -15.46 -9.05
C ASP A 427 -31.85 -16.10 -7.68
N ALA A 428 -31.78 -17.42 -7.59
CA ALA A 428 -31.98 -18.14 -6.34
C ALA A 428 -30.89 -17.84 -5.31
N GLU A 429 -29.63 -17.69 -5.74
CA GLU A 429 -28.53 -17.26 -4.87
C GLU A 429 -28.66 -15.80 -4.47
N VAL A 430 -29.03 -14.90 -5.40
CA VAL A 430 -29.32 -13.50 -5.09
C VAL A 430 -30.42 -13.40 -4.02
N GLN A 431 -31.48 -14.19 -4.16
CA GLN A 431 -32.58 -14.21 -3.20
C GLN A 431 -32.15 -14.63 -1.80
N ARG A 432 -31.17 -15.53 -1.65
CA ARG A 432 -30.67 -15.95 -0.32
C ARG A 432 -30.12 -14.78 0.49
N TYR A 433 -29.46 -13.83 -0.18
CA TYR A 433 -28.95 -12.63 0.47
C TYR A 433 -30.02 -11.54 0.60
N ALA A 434 -30.91 -11.40 -0.40
CA ALA A 434 -31.97 -10.37 -0.36
C ALA A 434 -32.95 -10.55 0.80
N VAL A 435 -33.19 -11.79 1.25
CA VAL A 435 -34.03 -12.08 2.43
C VAL A 435 -33.47 -11.45 3.71
N ILE A 436 -32.15 -11.23 3.80
CA ILE A 436 -31.51 -10.61 4.96
C ILE A 436 -31.91 -9.14 5.05
N ALA A 437 -31.79 -8.39 3.94
CA ALA A 437 -32.23 -7.00 3.89
C ALA A 437 -33.73 -6.86 4.22
N ASP A 438 -34.58 -7.72 3.67
CA ASP A 438 -36.03 -7.73 3.95
C ASP A 438 -36.31 -8.00 5.44
N ALA A 439 -35.62 -8.96 6.05
CA ALA A 439 -35.75 -9.25 7.48
C ALA A 439 -35.33 -8.06 8.36
N ARG A 440 -34.18 -7.44 8.08
CA ARG A 440 -33.68 -6.27 8.81
C ARG A 440 -34.58 -5.06 8.66
N GLY A 441 -35.13 -4.83 7.46
CA GLY A 441 -36.13 -3.78 7.22
C GLY A 441 -37.40 -3.97 8.07
N LYS A 442 -37.89 -5.22 8.21
CA LYS A 442 -39.04 -5.55 9.09
C LYS A 442 -38.75 -5.35 10.57
N GLU A 443 -37.48 -5.44 10.98
CA GLU A 443 -37.01 -5.13 12.34
C GLU A 443 -36.81 -3.62 12.56
N GLY A 444 -37.08 -2.77 11.57
CA GLY A 444 -36.97 -1.32 11.67
C GLY A 444 -35.58 -0.76 11.36
N ALA A 445 -34.69 -1.53 10.74
CA ALA A 445 -33.41 -1.02 10.26
C ALA A 445 -33.61 -0.06 9.07
N SER A 446 -32.68 0.89 8.90
CA SER A 446 -32.62 1.70 7.68
C SER A 446 -32.34 0.81 6.46
N PHE A 447 -32.75 1.28 5.28
CA PHE A 447 -32.46 0.56 4.03
C PHE A 447 -30.94 0.37 3.84
N GLU A 448 -30.14 1.39 4.19
CA GLU A 448 -28.68 1.27 4.18
C GLU A 448 -28.19 0.16 5.11
N ASP A 449 -28.57 0.16 6.39
CA ASP A 449 -28.10 -0.87 7.35
C ASP A 449 -28.54 -2.28 6.94
N ALA A 450 -29.77 -2.42 6.43
CA ALA A 450 -30.31 -3.69 5.94
C ALA A 450 -29.52 -4.23 4.75
N MET A 451 -29.13 -3.36 3.82
CA MET A 451 -28.27 -3.72 2.69
C MET A 451 -26.85 -4.02 3.13
N LEU A 452 -26.27 -3.23 4.04
CA LEU A 452 -24.92 -3.45 4.55
C LEU A 452 -24.82 -4.82 5.23
N GLU A 453 -25.83 -5.26 5.98
CA GLU A 453 -25.86 -6.62 6.56
C GLU A 453 -25.89 -7.71 5.50
N SER A 454 -26.60 -7.49 4.38
CA SER A 454 -26.65 -8.43 3.26
C SER A 454 -25.31 -8.52 2.54
N TYR A 455 -24.66 -7.39 2.30
CA TYR A 455 -23.31 -7.33 1.72
C TYR A 455 -22.28 -7.96 2.65
N ARG A 456 -22.33 -7.63 3.94
CA ARG A 456 -21.48 -8.22 4.97
C ARG A 456 -21.58 -9.73 4.99
N THR A 457 -22.80 -10.27 4.95
CA THR A 457 -23.03 -11.72 4.90
C THR A 457 -22.48 -12.35 3.62
N ALA A 458 -22.63 -11.69 2.47
CA ALA A 458 -22.04 -12.16 1.22
C ALA A 458 -20.51 -12.15 1.26
N LEU A 459 -19.90 -11.11 1.81
CA LEU A 459 -18.45 -10.97 1.94
C LEU A 459 -17.84 -11.89 3.01
N LEU A 460 -18.64 -12.40 3.95
CA LEU A 460 -18.21 -13.45 4.89
C LEU A 460 -18.39 -14.87 4.35
N SER A 461 -19.00 -15.01 3.18
CA SER A 461 -19.30 -16.33 2.61
C SER A 461 -18.04 -17.01 2.03
N PRO A 462 -18.02 -18.35 1.94
CA PRO A 462 -16.92 -19.07 1.29
C PRO A 462 -16.69 -18.65 -0.18
N ASP A 463 -17.76 -18.33 -0.92
CA ASP A 463 -17.67 -17.84 -2.31
C ASP A 463 -16.90 -16.52 -2.43
N PHE A 464 -16.92 -15.70 -1.38
CA PHE A 464 -16.08 -14.51 -1.32
C PHE A 464 -14.68 -14.79 -0.76
N LEU A 465 -14.58 -15.45 0.40
CA LEU A 465 -13.30 -15.57 1.12
C LEU A 465 -12.31 -16.52 0.46
N PHE A 466 -12.80 -17.49 -0.33
CA PHE A 466 -11.98 -18.53 -0.94
C PHE A 466 -11.88 -18.38 -2.45
N LEU A 467 -10.70 -18.73 -2.95
CA LEU A 467 -10.42 -18.94 -4.35
C LEU A 467 -10.60 -20.43 -4.62
N ASN A 468 -11.66 -20.75 -5.37
CA ASN A 468 -11.99 -22.10 -5.78
C ASN A 468 -11.74 -22.23 -7.29
N GLU A 469 -10.80 -23.10 -7.68
CA GLU A 469 -10.60 -23.47 -9.07
C GLU A 469 -11.32 -24.81 -9.33
N PRO A 470 -12.13 -24.92 -10.39
CA PRO A 470 -12.76 -26.19 -10.74
C PRO A 470 -11.70 -27.26 -11.03
N THR A 471 -12.06 -28.52 -10.79
CA THR A 471 -11.20 -29.65 -11.17
C THR A 471 -11.14 -29.77 -12.70
N GLY A 472 -9.98 -30.22 -13.22
CA GLY A 472 -9.77 -30.35 -14.66
C GLY A 472 -9.45 -29.02 -15.37
N MET A 473 -10.03 -28.84 -16.57
CA MET A 473 -9.77 -27.66 -17.39
C MET A 473 -10.46 -26.43 -16.79
N LEU A 474 -9.68 -25.38 -16.55
CA LEU A 474 -10.19 -24.13 -16.00
C LEU A 474 -11.15 -23.46 -16.98
N ASP A 475 -12.31 -23.04 -16.49
CA ASP A 475 -13.20 -22.19 -17.26
C ASP A 475 -12.69 -20.74 -17.33
N GLY A 476 -13.35 -19.92 -18.15
CA GLY A 476 -12.94 -18.52 -18.35
C GLY A 476 -12.95 -17.70 -17.05
N TYR A 477 -13.86 -17.97 -16.11
CA TYR A 477 -13.95 -17.23 -14.84
C TYR A 477 -12.82 -17.63 -13.87
N ALA A 478 -12.49 -18.91 -13.84
CA ALA A 478 -11.33 -19.42 -13.12
C ALA A 478 -10.02 -18.85 -13.69
N LEU A 479 -9.89 -18.77 -15.01
CA LEU A 479 -8.74 -18.13 -15.66
C LEU A 479 -8.65 -16.63 -15.34
N ALA A 480 -9.78 -15.91 -15.41
CA ALA A 480 -9.85 -14.50 -15.03
C ALA A 480 -9.39 -14.26 -13.59
N THR A 481 -9.92 -15.06 -12.66
CA THR A 481 -9.58 -14.99 -11.23
C THR A 481 -8.11 -15.31 -11.01
N ARG A 482 -7.59 -16.40 -11.59
CA ARG A 482 -6.19 -16.78 -11.45
C ARG A 482 -5.25 -15.70 -11.97
N LEU A 483 -5.58 -15.10 -13.11
CA LEU A 483 -4.77 -14.06 -13.72
C LEU A 483 -4.80 -12.76 -12.90
N SER A 484 -5.97 -12.35 -12.39
CA SER A 484 -6.09 -11.13 -11.58
C SER A 484 -5.43 -11.26 -10.21
N TYR A 485 -5.54 -12.41 -9.53
CA TYR A 485 -4.88 -12.61 -8.23
C TYR A 485 -3.36 -12.81 -8.36
N LEU A 486 -2.88 -13.27 -9.53
CA LEU A 486 -1.45 -13.31 -9.81
C LEU A 486 -0.89 -11.90 -10.04
N LEU A 487 -1.53 -11.10 -10.91
CA LEU A 487 -0.94 -9.84 -11.40
C LEU A 487 -1.37 -8.61 -10.60
N TRP A 488 -2.56 -8.62 -10.03
CA TRP A 488 -3.14 -7.49 -9.28
C TRP A 488 -3.42 -7.79 -7.81
N ASN A 489 -3.16 -9.02 -7.35
CA ASN A 489 -3.49 -9.47 -5.99
C ASN A 489 -4.93 -9.14 -5.59
N SER A 490 -5.87 -9.22 -6.53
CA SER A 490 -7.22 -8.71 -6.36
C SER A 490 -8.21 -9.34 -7.34
N CYS A 491 -9.49 -9.02 -7.19
CA CYS A 491 -10.55 -9.49 -8.06
C CYS A 491 -10.39 -9.01 -9.52
N PRO A 492 -10.88 -9.81 -10.50
CA PRO A 492 -10.94 -9.40 -11.90
C PRO A 492 -11.84 -8.17 -12.07
N ASP A 493 -11.48 -7.28 -13.00
CA ASP A 493 -12.33 -6.17 -13.40
C ASP A 493 -13.45 -6.62 -14.36
N ASP A 494 -14.40 -5.71 -14.63
CA ASP A 494 -15.55 -6.00 -15.49
C ASP A 494 -15.12 -6.42 -16.90
N ALA A 495 -14.03 -5.86 -17.41
CA ALA A 495 -13.48 -6.23 -18.71
C ALA A 495 -12.96 -7.67 -18.73
N LEU A 496 -12.27 -8.11 -17.67
CA LEU A 496 -11.78 -9.49 -17.57
C LEU A 496 -12.90 -10.49 -17.33
N LEU A 497 -13.92 -10.12 -16.54
CA LEU A 497 -15.14 -10.93 -16.36
C LEU A 497 -15.96 -11.03 -17.66
N ALA A 498 -16.00 -9.96 -18.46
CA ALA A 498 -16.64 -9.99 -19.78
C ALA A 498 -15.86 -10.89 -20.76
N ALA A 499 -14.53 -10.83 -20.75
CA ALA A 499 -13.67 -11.72 -21.53
C ALA A 499 -13.86 -13.21 -21.12
N ALA A 500 -13.98 -13.47 -19.82
CA ALA A 500 -14.32 -14.79 -19.30
C ALA A 500 -15.67 -15.28 -19.84
N LYS A 501 -16.71 -14.44 -19.75
CA LYS A 501 -18.06 -14.74 -20.26
C LYS A 501 -18.06 -15.02 -21.76
N ALA A 502 -17.27 -14.27 -22.53
CA ALA A 502 -17.14 -14.41 -23.97
C ALA A 502 -16.30 -15.64 -24.39
N GLY A 503 -15.64 -16.33 -23.45
CA GLY A 503 -14.77 -17.46 -23.72
C GLY A 503 -13.42 -17.08 -24.34
N THR A 504 -13.10 -15.79 -24.46
CA THR A 504 -11.85 -15.33 -25.10
C THR A 504 -10.61 -15.69 -24.29
N LEU A 505 -10.76 -15.90 -22.98
CA LEU A 505 -9.64 -16.33 -22.11
C LEU A 505 -9.23 -17.79 -22.32
N ASN A 506 -10.07 -18.60 -22.97
CA ASN A 506 -9.73 -19.98 -23.31
C ASN A 506 -8.82 -20.08 -24.54
N ASP A 507 -8.73 -19.00 -25.32
CA ASP A 507 -7.81 -18.90 -26.46
C ASP A 507 -6.44 -18.36 -25.99
N PRO A 508 -5.31 -18.98 -26.38
CA PRO A 508 -3.98 -18.53 -25.96
C PRO A 508 -3.65 -17.08 -26.33
N GLN A 509 -4.14 -16.56 -27.46
CA GLN A 509 -3.90 -15.15 -27.83
C GLN A 509 -4.75 -14.21 -26.98
N GLY A 510 -6.02 -14.56 -26.76
CA GLY A 510 -6.91 -13.82 -25.86
C GLY A 510 -6.39 -13.77 -24.43
N LEU A 511 -5.89 -14.90 -23.90
CA LEU A 511 -5.27 -14.96 -22.58
C LEU A 511 -4.01 -14.08 -22.49
N ARG A 512 -3.16 -14.13 -23.52
CA ARG A 512 -1.95 -13.29 -23.58
C ARG A 512 -2.29 -11.81 -23.62
N ALA A 513 -3.26 -11.40 -24.44
CA ALA A 513 -3.71 -10.02 -24.52
C ALA A 513 -4.29 -9.52 -23.19
N ALA A 514 -5.03 -10.38 -22.47
CA ALA A 514 -5.51 -10.06 -21.13
C ALA A 514 -4.34 -9.88 -20.14
N ALA A 515 -3.33 -10.75 -20.17
CA ALA A 515 -2.15 -10.64 -19.32
C ALA A 515 -1.34 -9.36 -19.58
N ASP A 516 -1.07 -9.04 -20.85
CA ASP A 516 -0.37 -7.82 -21.26
C ASP A 516 -1.13 -6.57 -20.81
N ARG A 517 -2.47 -6.56 -20.90
CA ARG A 517 -3.32 -5.46 -20.39
C ARG A 517 -3.16 -5.28 -18.89
N LEU A 518 -3.25 -6.37 -18.11
CA LEU A 518 -3.15 -6.30 -16.65
C LEU A 518 -1.75 -5.84 -16.21
N LEU A 519 -0.69 -6.29 -16.88
CA LEU A 519 0.70 -5.86 -16.61
C LEU A 519 0.96 -4.38 -16.95
N GLY A 520 0.20 -3.82 -17.90
CA GLY A 520 0.25 -2.40 -18.27
C GLY A 520 -0.52 -1.48 -17.32
N ASP A 521 -1.38 -2.02 -16.47
CA ASP A 521 -2.17 -1.25 -15.51
C ASP A 521 -1.35 -0.90 -14.26
N PRO A 522 -1.53 0.30 -13.65
CA PRO A 522 -0.86 0.67 -12.41
C PRO A 522 -1.02 -0.33 -11.25
N LYS A 523 -2.10 -1.12 -11.21
CA LYS A 523 -2.32 -2.19 -10.23
C LYS A 523 -1.27 -3.30 -10.30
N ALA A 524 -0.59 -3.48 -11.43
CA ALA A 524 0.50 -4.45 -11.58
C ALA A 524 1.69 -4.16 -10.64
N ASN A 525 1.81 -2.93 -10.10
CA ASN A 525 2.78 -2.64 -9.04
C ASN A 525 2.61 -3.54 -7.82
N ARG A 526 1.40 -4.06 -7.54
CA ARG A 526 1.18 -5.05 -6.49
C ARG A 526 1.95 -6.34 -6.76
N PHE A 527 1.96 -6.84 -8.00
CA PHE A 527 2.77 -8.01 -8.38
C PHE A 527 4.27 -7.73 -8.32
N TYR A 528 4.70 -6.56 -8.82
CA TYR A 528 6.12 -6.18 -8.81
C TYR A 528 6.70 -6.01 -7.40
N GLN A 529 5.85 -5.83 -6.39
CA GLN A 529 6.24 -5.77 -4.98
C GLN A 529 6.08 -7.14 -4.30
N ASP A 530 4.87 -7.71 -4.38
CA ASP A 530 4.49 -8.91 -3.62
C ASP A 530 5.27 -10.16 -4.02
N PHE A 531 5.62 -10.32 -5.30
CA PHE A 531 6.35 -11.50 -5.77
C PHE A 531 7.81 -11.50 -5.29
N PRO A 532 8.64 -10.46 -5.55
CA PRO A 532 9.99 -10.38 -4.98
C PRO A 532 10.01 -10.43 -3.45
N ASP A 533 9.01 -9.84 -2.79
CA ASP A 533 8.89 -9.84 -1.34
C ASP A 533 8.79 -11.24 -0.72
N GLN A 534 8.11 -12.15 -1.41
CA GLN A 534 8.00 -13.56 -1.02
C GLN A 534 9.19 -14.39 -1.51
N TRP A 535 9.66 -14.12 -2.73
CA TRP A 535 10.73 -14.91 -3.32
C TRP A 535 12.08 -14.67 -2.63
N LEU A 536 12.38 -13.43 -2.24
CA LEU A 536 13.64 -13.01 -1.63
C LEU A 536 13.50 -12.71 -0.14
N ASP A 537 12.36 -13.05 0.47
CA ASP A 537 12.04 -12.77 1.88
C ASP A 537 12.24 -11.30 2.30
N LEU A 538 11.99 -10.35 1.39
CA LEU A 538 12.19 -8.91 1.65
C LEU A 538 11.27 -8.35 2.75
N ARG A 539 10.25 -9.10 3.14
CA ARG A 539 9.35 -8.77 4.27
C ARG A 539 10.05 -8.88 5.61
N ASP A 540 11.00 -9.80 5.71
CA ASP A 540 11.72 -10.13 6.93
C ASP A 540 13.03 -9.33 7.06
N PHE A 541 13.25 -8.39 6.13
CA PHE A 541 14.45 -7.57 6.03
C PHE A 541 14.75 -6.81 7.34
N ASP A 542 13.72 -6.41 8.07
CA ASP A 542 13.79 -5.63 9.31
C ASP A 542 13.60 -6.44 10.59
N LEU A 543 13.52 -7.79 10.51
CA LEU A 543 13.43 -8.64 11.71
C LEU A 543 14.61 -8.43 12.67
N THR A 544 15.78 -8.09 12.11
CA THR A 544 16.97 -7.72 12.88
C THR A 544 17.54 -6.43 12.33
N SER A 545 17.48 -5.36 13.09
CA SER A 545 18.16 -4.11 12.75
C SER A 545 19.61 -4.15 13.23
N PRO A 546 20.58 -3.73 12.40
CA PRO A 546 21.94 -3.44 12.85
C PRO A 546 21.96 -2.53 14.07
N ASP A 547 22.91 -2.77 14.98
CA ASP A 547 23.10 -1.93 16.15
C ASP A 547 23.47 -0.50 15.70
N LYS A 548 22.69 0.50 16.13
CA LYS A 548 22.86 1.89 15.71
C LYS A 548 24.17 2.53 16.18
N GLN A 549 24.83 1.99 17.21
CA GLN A 549 26.14 2.48 17.64
C GLN A 549 27.26 1.90 16.78
N LEU A 550 27.11 0.66 16.32
CA LEU A 550 28.10 0.00 15.45
C LEU A 550 27.95 0.39 13.98
N TYR A 551 26.71 0.60 13.52
CA TYR A 551 26.35 0.91 12.13
C TYR A 551 25.45 2.14 12.06
N PRO A 552 25.95 3.33 12.45
CA PRO A 552 25.16 4.57 12.45
C PRO A 552 24.62 4.93 11.06
N GLU A 553 25.26 4.46 9.98
CA GLU A 553 24.79 4.63 8.61
C GLU A 553 23.54 3.81 8.26
N PHE A 554 23.19 2.79 9.05
CA PHE A 554 21.99 1.98 8.83
C PHE A 554 20.75 2.72 9.35
N GLN A 555 20.25 3.64 8.52
CA GLN A 555 19.08 4.48 8.78
C GLN A 555 17.87 4.02 7.96
N PRO A 556 16.63 4.38 8.36
CA PRO A 556 15.41 3.99 7.64
C PRO A 556 15.42 4.30 6.13
N TYR A 557 16.06 5.39 5.69
CA TYR A 557 16.16 5.69 4.25
C TYR A 557 16.99 4.64 3.49
N LEU A 558 18.07 4.15 4.09
CA LEU A 558 18.89 3.08 3.51
C LEU A 558 18.08 1.79 3.45
N GLU A 559 17.38 1.45 4.53
CA GLU A 559 16.52 0.28 4.62
C GLU A 559 15.44 0.29 3.53
N ASP A 560 14.70 1.40 3.39
CA ASP A 560 13.70 1.59 2.35
C ASP A 560 14.30 1.44 0.95
N ALA A 561 15.49 2.02 0.73
CA ALA A 561 16.18 1.94 -0.55
C ALA A 561 16.62 0.50 -0.88
N MET A 562 17.21 -0.21 0.09
CA MET A 562 17.64 -1.61 -0.05
C MET A 562 16.45 -2.53 -0.33
N ARG A 563 15.30 -2.31 0.31
CA ARG A 563 14.08 -3.09 0.05
C ARG A 563 13.46 -2.76 -1.32
N ARG A 564 13.57 -1.50 -1.76
CA ARG A 564 12.99 -1.03 -3.03
C ARG A 564 13.79 -1.47 -4.25
N GLU A 565 15.11 -1.55 -4.17
CA GLU A 565 15.98 -1.94 -5.29
C GLU A 565 15.56 -3.24 -5.98
N PRO A 566 15.43 -4.39 -5.29
CA PRO A 566 15.09 -5.65 -5.94
C PRO A 566 13.69 -5.62 -6.56
N ARG A 567 12.75 -4.86 -5.97
CA ARG A 567 11.39 -4.67 -6.51
C ARG A 567 11.40 -3.88 -7.81
N GLU A 568 12.16 -2.78 -7.87
CA GLU A 568 12.28 -1.97 -9.09
C GLU A 568 13.09 -2.71 -10.17
N PHE A 569 14.12 -3.47 -9.81
CA PHE A 569 14.82 -4.36 -10.75
C PHE A 569 13.88 -5.43 -11.33
N PHE A 570 13.11 -6.12 -10.49
CA PHE A 570 12.14 -7.12 -10.95
C PHE A 570 11.08 -6.50 -11.87
N LYS A 571 10.55 -5.34 -11.50
CA LYS A 571 9.63 -4.56 -12.33
C LYS A 571 10.23 -4.24 -13.70
N PHE A 572 11.46 -3.74 -13.73
CA PHE A 572 12.18 -3.44 -14.96
C PHE A 572 12.36 -4.71 -15.82
N ALA A 573 12.82 -5.81 -15.22
CA ALA A 573 13.02 -7.08 -15.91
C ALA A 573 11.74 -7.62 -16.57
N VAL A 574 10.60 -7.54 -15.88
CA VAL A 574 9.31 -7.99 -16.42
C VAL A 574 8.81 -7.05 -17.52
N ARG A 575 8.85 -5.73 -17.30
CA ARG A 575 8.35 -4.74 -18.28
C ARG A 575 9.15 -4.74 -19.58
N ASP A 576 10.47 -4.88 -19.48
CA ASP A 576 11.36 -4.90 -20.64
C ASP A 576 11.59 -6.31 -21.19
N ARG A 577 10.88 -7.31 -20.64
CA ARG A 577 10.87 -8.70 -21.10
C ARG A 577 12.28 -9.30 -21.17
N LEU A 578 13.08 -9.02 -20.13
CA LEU A 578 14.41 -9.60 -20.01
C LEU A 578 14.33 -11.13 -19.86
N PRO A 579 15.35 -11.88 -20.32
CA PRO A 579 15.43 -13.31 -20.07
C PRO A 579 15.39 -13.60 -18.56
N VAL A 580 14.68 -14.67 -18.16
CA VAL A 580 14.56 -15.07 -16.74
C VAL A 580 15.92 -15.28 -16.07
N SER A 581 16.97 -15.64 -16.83
CA SER A 581 18.34 -15.74 -16.32
C SER A 581 18.87 -14.44 -15.73
N HIS A 582 18.34 -13.28 -16.13
CA HIS A 582 18.71 -11.98 -15.56
C HIS A 582 18.29 -11.83 -14.10
N LEU A 583 17.32 -12.61 -13.63
CA LEU A 583 16.96 -12.66 -12.21
C LEU A 583 18.04 -13.35 -11.35
N LEU A 584 18.94 -14.13 -11.96
CA LEU A 584 20.05 -14.80 -11.29
C LEU A 584 21.40 -14.11 -11.53
N SER A 585 21.60 -13.56 -12.73
CA SER A 585 22.82 -12.86 -13.11
C SER A 585 22.53 -11.81 -14.18
N THR A 586 22.80 -10.55 -13.87
CA THR A 586 22.54 -9.40 -14.74
C THR A 586 23.72 -8.43 -14.72
N PRO A 587 24.07 -7.80 -15.86
CA PRO A 587 25.01 -6.68 -15.89
C PRO A 587 24.35 -5.33 -15.54
N ILE A 588 23.04 -5.33 -15.28
CA ILE A 588 22.23 -4.13 -15.03
C ILE A 588 21.99 -4.00 -13.52
N ASN A 589 22.13 -2.78 -12.99
CA ASN A 589 21.84 -2.46 -11.59
C ASN A 589 20.87 -1.26 -11.53
N ILE A 590 19.92 -1.26 -10.58
CA ILE A 590 18.95 -0.18 -10.38
C ILE A 590 19.14 0.43 -9.00
N VAL A 591 19.98 1.45 -8.90
CA VAL A 591 20.30 2.05 -7.59
C VAL A 591 19.61 3.39 -7.39
N SER A 592 19.11 3.62 -6.18
CA SER A 592 18.75 4.96 -5.73
C SER A 592 20.01 5.75 -5.40
N GLN A 593 19.87 7.06 -5.19
CA GLN A 593 20.98 7.89 -4.72
C GLN A 593 21.57 7.43 -3.37
N ARG A 594 20.77 6.78 -2.52
CA ARG A 594 21.24 6.29 -1.23
C ARG A 594 22.08 5.01 -1.37
N LEU A 595 21.84 4.23 -2.42
CA LEU A 595 22.58 2.99 -2.72
C LEU A 595 23.83 3.23 -3.58
N ALA A 596 23.87 4.33 -4.34
CA ALA A 596 24.98 4.72 -5.23
C ALA A 596 26.02 5.58 -4.54
#